data_AF-A0A5M9HZT4-F1
#
_entry.id   AF-A0A5M9HZT4-F1
#
_cell.length_a   1.000
_cell.length_b   1.000
_cell.length_c   1.000
_cell.angle_alpha   90.00
_cell.angle_beta   90.00
_cell.angle_gamma   90.00
#
_symmetry.space_group_name_H-M   'P 1'
#
loop_
_entity.id
_entity.type
_entity.pdbx_description
1 polymer ?
#
loop_
_entity_poly.entity_id
_entity_poly.type
_entity_poly.pdbx_seq_one_letter_code
_entity_poly.pdbx_strand_id
1 'polypeptide(L)'
;MKKTQTDSTDKAVTDMSSTTITNATLPEELAAIPQDYLSESDQPGTLVELEYDTYESMTYSEKDLVIHKRAIVYLPYGYSEDIEYNVFYLMHGGWSDETTYLGTPDYPSEFKNVLDNAMADGKILPMIVVCPTYNNESNTDSSSYSLALQLTDNYHNELINDLIPAAEGTYIPVLP
;
A
#
# COMPACT_ATOMS: atom_id res chain seq x y z
N MET A 1 -13.06 59.70 21.10
CA MET A 1 -13.25 59.30 19.69
C MET A 1 -12.35 58.08 19.47
N LYS A 2 -12.77 56.82 19.73
CA LYS A 2 -13.66 55.93 18.93
C LYS A 2 -13.40 56.01 17.41
N LYS A 3 -12.60 55.09 16.87
CA LYS A 3 -13.07 53.90 16.12
C LYS A 3 -11.85 53.16 15.52
N THR A 4 -11.61 51.94 16.00
CA THR A 4 -10.91 50.89 15.26
C THR A 4 -11.96 50.22 14.38
N GLN A 5 -11.70 50.11 13.07
CA GLN A 5 -12.60 49.50 12.10
C GLN A 5 -12.09 48.09 11.76
N THR A 6 -12.96 47.12 12.00
CA THR A 6 -12.97 45.74 11.52
C THR A 6 -13.25 45.65 10.03
N ASP A 7 -12.64 44.67 9.35
CA ASP A 7 -13.20 43.86 8.26
C ASP A 7 -12.28 42.62 8.16
N SER A 8 -12.68 41.41 8.56
CA SER A 8 -13.69 40.49 8.02
C SER A 8 -13.23 39.74 6.76
N THR A 9 -12.47 38.67 6.95
CA THR A 9 -12.42 37.51 6.03
C THR A 9 -12.06 36.24 6.83
N ASP A 10 -12.89 35.90 7.81
CA ASP A 10 -12.92 34.58 8.46
C ASP A 10 -14.27 33.93 8.12
N LYS A 11 -14.45 33.49 6.87
CA LYS A 11 -15.55 32.60 6.45
C LYS A 11 -15.18 31.91 5.14
N ALA A 12 -14.58 30.72 5.24
CA ALA A 12 -14.88 29.58 4.35
C ALA A 12 -13.92 28.41 4.63
N VAL A 13 -13.96 27.83 5.83
CA VAL A 13 -13.66 26.39 5.99
C VAL A 13 -14.55 25.90 7.13
N THR A 14 -15.83 25.70 6.83
CA THR A 14 -16.74 24.99 7.74
C THR A 14 -17.26 23.78 7.01
N ASP A 15 -17.08 22.65 7.67
CA ASP A 15 -17.85 21.42 7.51
C ASP A 15 -17.36 20.43 6.43
N MET A 16 -16.22 19.78 6.71
CA MET A 16 -16.14 18.33 6.45
C MET A 16 -16.37 17.62 7.77
N SER A 17 -17.60 17.15 7.95
CA SER A 17 -18.02 16.11 8.90
C SER A 17 -16.87 15.16 9.22
N SER A 18 -16.44 15.15 10.48
CA SER A 18 -15.53 14.16 11.03
C SER A 18 -16.24 12.80 11.07
N THR A 19 -16.24 12.10 9.95
CA THR A 19 -16.57 10.68 9.95
C THR A 19 -15.40 9.99 10.63
N THR A 20 -15.59 9.53 11.86
CA THR A 20 -14.63 8.65 12.53
C THR A 20 -14.54 7.36 11.73
N ILE A 21 -13.50 7.23 10.90
CA ILE A 21 -13.29 6.08 10.01
C ILE A 21 -12.89 4.83 10.82
N THR A 22 -12.33 5.01 12.03
CA THR A 22 -11.92 3.91 12.90
C THR A 22 -12.06 4.25 14.39
N ASN A 23 -12.49 3.27 15.19
CA ASN A 23 -12.48 3.33 16.65
C ASN A 23 -11.13 2.90 17.25
N ALA A 24 -10.08 2.76 16.43
CA ALA A 24 -8.76 2.35 16.88
C ALA A 24 -8.13 3.41 17.80
N THR A 25 -7.76 2.99 19.01
CA THR A 25 -6.95 3.80 19.93
C THR A 25 -5.49 3.60 19.58
N LEU A 26 -4.83 4.67 19.11
CA LEU A 26 -3.37 4.65 18.94
C LEU A 26 -2.70 4.59 20.31
N PRO A 27 -1.71 3.71 20.53
CA PRO A 27 -0.97 3.68 21.77
C PRO A 27 -0.18 4.98 21.95
N GLU A 28 -0.05 5.44 23.20
CA GLU A 28 0.72 6.67 23.53
C GLU A 28 2.23 6.48 23.31
N GLU A 29 2.71 5.23 23.30
CA GLU A 29 4.10 4.88 23.11
C GLU A 29 4.28 3.87 21.97
N LEU A 30 5.42 3.99 21.27
CA LEU A 30 5.81 3.04 20.24
C LEU A 30 6.33 1.75 20.90
N ALA A 31 5.81 0.62 20.46
CA ALA A 31 6.35 -0.69 20.81
C ALA A 31 7.38 -1.13 19.76
N ALA A 32 8.52 -1.65 20.21
CA ALA A 32 9.47 -2.30 19.31
C ALA A 32 8.92 -3.66 18.85
N ILE A 33 9.25 -4.04 17.62
CA ILE A 33 8.98 -5.38 17.11
C ILE A 33 9.83 -6.37 17.91
N PRO A 34 9.25 -7.43 18.50
CA PRO A 34 10.02 -8.45 19.19
C PRO A 34 11.10 -9.04 18.29
N GLN A 35 12.33 -9.21 18.80
CA GLN A 35 13.45 -9.68 17.98
C GLN A 35 13.18 -11.07 17.36
N ASP A 36 12.42 -11.92 18.05
CA ASP A 36 12.09 -13.26 17.57
C ASP A 36 11.16 -13.23 16.35
N TYR A 37 10.44 -12.12 16.10
CA TYR A 37 9.58 -11.98 14.91
C TYR A 37 10.38 -11.88 13.61
N LEU A 38 11.69 -11.66 13.69
CA LEU A 38 12.57 -11.66 12.53
C LEU A 38 12.90 -13.08 12.04
N SER A 39 12.61 -14.10 12.85
CA SER A 39 12.82 -15.51 12.51
C SER A 39 11.57 -16.14 11.91
N GLU A 40 11.74 -17.22 11.15
CA GLU A 40 10.62 -17.94 10.53
C GLU A 40 9.54 -18.34 11.56
N SER A 41 8.28 -18.18 11.15
CA SER A 41 7.12 -18.58 11.95
C SER A 41 6.72 -20.04 11.67
N ASP A 42 6.09 -20.70 12.65
CA ASP A 42 5.43 -21.99 12.46
C ASP A 42 4.14 -21.88 11.59
N GLN A 43 3.68 -20.65 11.33
CA GLN A 43 2.53 -20.33 10.47
C GLN A 43 2.96 -19.38 9.33
N PRO A 44 3.79 -19.84 8.38
CA PRO A 44 4.31 -18.95 7.35
C PRO A 44 3.26 -18.64 6.27
N GLY A 45 3.04 -17.37 5.99
CA GLY A 45 2.34 -16.91 4.79
C GLY A 45 3.15 -17.19 3.52
N THR A 46 2.54 -16.94 2.37
CA THR A 46 3.13 -17.19 1.05
C THR A 46 3.30 -15.88 0.29
N LEU A 47 4.43 -15.71 -0.41
CA LEU A 47 4.60 -14.63 -1.38
C LEU A 47 4.31 -15.15 -2.78
N VAL A 48 3.57 -14.37 -3.56
CA VAL A 48 3.28 -14.62 -4.97
C VAL A 48 3.47 -13.34 -5.79
N GLU A 49 3.67 -13.48 -7.09
CA GLU A 49 3.72 -12.33 -8.01
C GLU A 49 2.36 -12.16 -8.67
N LEU A 50 1.84 -10.93 -8.67
CA LEU A 50 0.66 -10.54 -9.43
C LEU A 50 1.11 -9.73 -10.63
N GLU A 51 0.97 -10.29 -11.83
CA GLU A 51 1.19 -9.56 -13.09
C GLU A 51 -0.10 -8.88 -13.56
N TYR A 52 0.03 -7.66 -14.08
CA TYR A 52 -1.09 -6.87 -14.59
C TYR A 52 -0.64 -5.84 -15.62
N ASP A 53 -1.59 -5.36 -16.41
CA ASP A 53 -1.36 -4.32 -17.40
C ASP A 53 -1.78 -2.96 -16.82
N THR A 54 -1.01 -1.93 -17.14
CA THR A 54 -1.32 -0.52 -16.88
C THR A 54 -0.86 0.33 -18.08
N TYR A 55 -0.78 1.64 -17.90
CA TYR A 55 -0.41 2.59 -18.94
C TYR A 55 0.71 3.55 -18.47
N GLU A 56 1.34 4.21 -19.43
CA GLU A 56 2.33 5.26 -19.15
C GLU A 56 1.74 6.37 -18.27
N SER A 57 2.48 6.77 -17.25
CA SER A 57 1.96 7.58 -16.13
C SER A 57 1.65 9.03 -16.50
N MET A 58 2.50 9.67 -17.32
CA MET A 58 2.37 11.10 -17.64
C MET A 58 1.21 11.40 -18.59
N THR A 59 0.87 10.43 -19.43
CA THR A 59 -0.21 10.49 -20.42
C THR A 59 -1.29 9.44 -20.16
N TYR A 60 -1.43 8.98 -18.91
CA TYR A 60 -2.30 7.86 -18.52
C TYR A 60 -3.72 7.93 -19.10
N SER A 61 -4.32 9.12 -19.20
CA SER A 61 -5.66 9.30 -19.75
C SER A 61 -5.80 8.93 -21.24
N GLU A 62 -4.71 8.98 -22.00
CA GLU A 62 -4.67 8.66 -23.43
C GLU A 62 -4.70 7.14 -23.65
N LYS A 63 -4.11 6.36 -22.72
CA LYS A 63 -4.04 4.89 -22.78
C LYS A 63 -3.38 4.34 -24.05
N ASP A 64 -2.45 5.10 -24.63
CA ASP A 64 -1.78 4.75 -25.90
C ASP A 64 -0.58 3.81 -25.71
N LEU A 65 0.07 3.83 -24.54
CA LEU A 65 1.21 2.97 -24.22
C LEU A 65 0.87 2.05 -23.05
N VAL A 66 0.73 0.75 -23.33
CA VAL A 66 0.55 -0.30 -22.31
C VAL A 66 1.88 -0.67 -21.68
N ILE A 67 1.89 -0.82 -20.36
CA ILE A 67 3.04 -1.26 -19.56
C ILE A 67 2.63 -2.51 -18.79
N HIS A 68 3.45 -3.56 -18.88
CA HIS A 68 3.28 -4.79 -18.12
C HIS A 68 4.05 -4.66 -16.81
N LYS A 69 3.35 -4.78 -15.67
CA LYS A 69 3.94 -4.62 -14.34
C LYS A 69 3.64 -5.84 -13.48
N ARG A 70 4.36 -5.92 -12.37
CA ARG A 70 4.12 -6.88 -11.31
C ARG A 70 4.03 -6.21 -9.95
N ALA A 71 3.34 -6.87 -9.02
CA ALA A 71 3.34 -6.57 -7.60
C ALA A 71 3.69 -7.82 -6.80
N ILE A 72 4.34 -7.66 -5.65
CA ILE A 72 4.56 -8.75 -4.70
C ILE A 72 3.36 -8.81 -3.76
N VAL A 73 2.73 -9.97 -3.68
CA VAL A 73 1.54 -10.18 -2.85
C VAL A 73 1.87 -11.19 -1.75
N TYR A 74 1.64 -10.79 -0.50
CA TYR A 74 1.62 -11.66 0.66
C TYR A 74 0.22 -12.20 0.88
N LEU A 75 0.12 -13.53 0.94
CA LEU A 75 -1.08 -14.26 1.35
C LEU A 75 -0.84 -14.82 2.77
N PRO A 76 -1.78 -14.59 3.71
CA PRO A 76 -1.62 -15.04 5.09
C PRO A 76 -1.59 -16.57 5.16
N TYR A 77 -1.01 -17.11 6.24
CA TYR A 77 -1.03 -18.55 6.49
C TYR A 77 -2.47 -19.09 6.48
N GLY A 78 -2.68 -20.18 5.75
CA GLY A 78 -4.00 -20.78 5.58
C GLY A 78 -4.95 -19.97 4.69
N TYR A 79 -4.44 -19.08 3.83
CA TYR A 79 -5.22 -18.38 2.81
C TYR A 79 -6.15 -19.34 2.06
N SER A 80 -7.41 -18.92 1.91
CA SER A 80 -8.45 -19.64 1.20
C SER A 80 -9.25 -18.66 0.35
N GLU A 81 -9.54 -19.05 -0.90
CA GLU A 81 -10.41 -18.27 -1.78
C GLU A 81 -11.87 -18.21 -1.28
N ASP A 82 -12.27 -18.99 -0.27
CA ASP A 82 -13.62 -18.96 0.29
C ASP A 82 -13.78 -17.92 1.42
N ILE A 83 -12.71 -17.20 1.78
CA ILE A 83 -12.67 -16.26 2.89
C ILE A 83 -12.34 -14.86 2.34
N GLU A 84 -13.07 -13.85 2.81
CA GLU A 84 -12.76 -12.45 2.53
C GLU A 84 -11.66 -11.95 3.49
N TYR A 85 -10.63 -11.30 2.94
CA TYR A 85 -9.52 -10.74 3.72
C TYR A 85 -9.45 -9.22 3.61
N ASN A 86 -9.01 -8.55 4.68
CA ASN A 86 -8.57 -7.16 4.53
C ASN A 86 -7.37 -7.11 3.57
N VAL A 87 -7.27 -6.02 2.80
CA VAL A 87 -6.14 -5.80 1.88
C VAL A 87 -5.40 -4.53 2.26
N PHE A 88 -4.07 -4.62 2.34
CA PHE A 88 -3.19 -3.50 2.61
C PHE A 88 -2.22 -3.28 1.46
N TYR A 89 -2.33 -2.11 0.79
CA TYR A 89 -1.41 -1.71 -0.29
C TYR A 89 -0.24 -0.92 0.29
N LEU A 90 0.98 -1.46 0.17
CA LEU A 90 2.20 -0.92 0.78
C LEU A 90 3.20 -0.47 -0.28
N MET A 91 3.23 0.84 -0.55
CA MET A 91 4.11 1.45 -1.55
C MET A 91 5.52 1.71 -1.00
N HIS A 92 6.54 1.48 -1.84
CA HIS A 92 7.95 1.75 -1.51
C HIS A 92 8.33 3.25 -1.60
N GLY A 93 9.50 3.60 -1.06
CA GLY A 93 10.07 4.95 -1.12
C GLY A 93 10.85 5.25 -2.40
N GLY A 94 11.62 6.35 -2.41
CA GLY A 94 12.60 6.62 -3.48
C GLY A 94 13.68 5.54 -3.59
N TRP A 95 14.31 5.42 -4.78
CA TRP A 95 15.41 4.49 -5.05
C TRP A 95 15.10 3.00 -4.78
N SER A 96 13.85 2.60 -4.97
CA SER A 96 13.36 1.26 -4.63
C SER A 96 12.31 0.77 -5.63
N ASP A 97 11.78 -0.43 -5.37
CA ASP A 97 10.78 -1.13 -6.17
C ASP A 97 9.82 -2.00 -5.32
N GLU A 98 8.97 -2.80 -5.95
CA GLU A 98 7.95 -3.65 -5.32
C GLU A 98 8.53 -4.71 -4.36
N THR A 99 9.82 -5.04 -4.46
CA THR A 99 10.47 -6.09 -3.66
C THR A 99 11.02 -5.58 -2.33
N THR A 100 11.03 -4.25 -2.13
CA THR A 100 11.69 -3.58 -1.00
C THR A 100 11.34 -4.15 0.37
N TYR A 101 10.04 -4.38 0.63
CA TYR A 101 9.59 -4.80 1.96
C TYR A 101 9.65 -6.32 2.10
N LEU A 102 9.11 -7.06 1.14
CA LEU A 102 8.86 -8.50 1.28
C LEU A 102 9.84 -9.38 0.53
N GLY A 103 10.70 -8.81 -0.32
CA GLY A 103 11.57 -9.58 -1.21
C GLY A 103 10.78 -10.17 -2.37
N THR A 104 11.19 -11.35 -2.83
CA THR A 104 10.50 -12.12 -3.89
C THR A 104 10.05 -13.48 -3.35
N PRO A 105 9.20 -14.24 -4.07
CA PRO A 105 8.84 -15.59 -3.66
C PRO A 105 10.04 -16.51 -3.42
N ASP A 106 11.08 -16.39 -4.24
CA ASP A 106 12.31 -17.19 -4.14
C ASP A 106 13.28 -16.68 -3.06
N TYR A 107 13.22 -15.38 -2.75
CA TYR A 107 14.12 -14.71 -1.81
C TYR A 107 13.33 -13.75 -0.92
N PRO A 108 12.54 -14.27 0.03
CA PRO A 108 11.73 -13.44 0.92
C PRO A 108 12.63 -12.64 1.87
N SER A 109 12.25 -11.39 2.10
CA SER A 109 12.88 -10.50 3.08
C SER A 109 12.41 -10.83 4.51
N GLU A 110 13.24 -10.48 5.49
CA GLU A 110 12.98 -10.70 6.92
C GLU A 110 11.64 -10.10 7.39
N PHE A 111 11.18 -9.00 6.78
CA PHE A 111 9.91 -8.38 7.14
C PHE A 111 8.70 -9.29 6.87
N LYS A 112 8.79 -10.26 5.97
CA LYS A 112 7.77 -11.31 5.81
C LYS A 112 7.55 -12.06 7.13
N ASN A 113 8.63 -12.40 7.83
CA ASN A 113 8.56 -13.12 9.12
C ASN A 113 7.86 -12.28 10.19
N VAL A 114 8.01 -10.94 10.14
CA VAL A 114 7.32 -10.04 11.04
C VAL A 114 5.81 -10.13 10.85
N LEU A 115 5.33 -10.16 9.60
CA LEU A 115 3.91 -10.33 9.31
C LEU A 115 3.41 -11.69 9.79
N ASP A 116 4.15 -12.76 9.50
CA ASP A 116 3.80 -14.13 9.89
C ASP A 116 3.62 -14.24 11.41
N ASN A 117 4.63 -13.82 12.18
CA ASN A 117 4.61 -13.91 13.64
C ASN A 117 3.57 -12.98 14.27
N ALA A 118 3.39 -11.76 13.74
CA ALA A 118 2.37 -10.85 14.24
C ALA A 118 0.95 -11.37 14.00
N MET A 119 0.69 -12.07 12.89
CA MET A 119 -0.58 -12.74 12.62
C MET A 119 -0.77 -13.98 13.49
N ALA A 120 0.27 -14.81 13.65
CA ALA A 120 0.24 -16.00 14.50
C ALA A 120 -0.06 -15.67 15.97
N ASP A 121 0.51 -14.58 16.49
CA ASP A 121 0.25 -14.07 17.85
C ASP A 121 -1.06 -13.27 17.98
N GLY A 122 -1.80 -13.09 16.88
CA GLY A 122 -3.05 -12.33 16.85
C GLY A 122 -2.87 -10.84 17.13
N LYS A 123 -1.67 -10.28 16.93
CA LYS A 123 -1.38 -8.84 17.05
C LYS A 123 -1.95 -8.04 15.89
N ILE A 124 -1.99 -8.65 14.71
CA ILE A 124 -2.69 -8.14 13.53
C ILE A 124 -3.62 -9.24 12.99
N LEU A 125 -4.74 -8.85 12.37
CA LEU A 125 -5.63 -9.80 11.73
C LEU A 125 -4.97 -10.38 10.46
N PRO A 126 -5.27 -11.64 10.08
CA PRO A 126 -4.89 -12.16 8.78
C PRO A 126 -5.37 -11.23 7.66
N MET A 127 -4.45 -10.81 6.79
CA MET A 127 -4.73 -9.87 5.71
C MET A 127 -3.79 -10.14 4.52
N ILE A 128 -4.23 -9.72 3.34
CA ILE A 128 -3.40 -9.70 2.14
C ILE A 128 -2.60 -8.40 2.14
N VAL A 129 -1.30 -8.49 1.85
CA VAL A 129 -0.46 -7.29 1.65
C VAL A 129 0.00 -7.25 0.22
N VAL A 130 -0.31 -6.18 -0.50
CA VAL A 130 0.12 -5.96 -1.88
C VAL A 130 1.20 -4.90 -1.87
N CYS A 131 2.40 -5.25 -2.29
CA CYS A 131 3.53 -4.34 -2.50
C CYS A 131 3.65 -4.05 -3.99
N PRO A 132 3.16 -2.89 -4.47
CA PRO A 132 3.35 -2.46 -5.84
C PRO A 132 4.60 -1.60 -6.01
N THR A 133 4.78 -1.08 -7.23
CA THR A 133 5.78 -0.05 -7.54
C THR A 133 5.16 1.10 -8.31
N TYR A 134 5.58 2.35 -8.05
CA TYR A 134 5.26 3.50 -8.91
C TYR A 134 6.23 3.67 -10.08
N ASN A 135 7.31 2.88 -10.15
CA ASN A 135 8.16 2.81 -11.34
C ASN A 135 7.28 2.50 -12.55
N ASN A 136 7.50 3.18 -13.66
CA ASN A 136 6.59 3.12 -14.79
C ASN A 136 7.26 2.46 -15.98
N GLU A 137 7.95 3.20 -16.84
CA GLU A 137 8.63 2.62 -18.00
C GLU A 137 9.94 1.92 -17.64
N SER A 138 10.56 2.25 -16.50
CA SER A 138 11.82 1.63 -16.05
C SER A 138 11.83 1.32 -14.56
N ASN A 139 12.40 0.16 -14.22
CA ASN A 139 12.60 -0.28 -12.82
C ASN A 139 13.50 0.65 -12.00
N THR A 140 14.16 1.63 -12.63
CA THR A 140 15.02 2.60 -11.95
C THR A 140 14.45 4.02 -11.95
N ASP A 141 13.20 4.23 -12.35
CA ASP A 141 12.57 5.56 -12.38
C ASP A 141 12.62 6.27 -11.01
N SER A 142 12.47 5.48 -9.94
CA SER A 142 12.59 5.91 -8.54
C SER A 142 13.96 6.48 -8.17
N SER A 143 15.00 6.28 -9.00
CA SER A 143 16.35 6.83 -8.76
C SER A 143 16.47 8.30 -9.15
N SER A 144 15.52 8.83 -9.92
CA SER A 144 15.43 10.25 -10.27
C SER A 144 14.42 10.93 -9.35
N TYR A 145 14.90 11.79 -8.45
CA TYR A 145 14.06 12.46 -7.46
C TYR A 145 12.85 13.19 -8.08
N SER A 146 13.08 13.97 -9.15
CA SER A 146 12.00 14.72 -9.81
C SER A 146 11.01 13.83 -10.57
N LEU A 147 11.46 12.68 -11.09
CA LEU A 147 10.58 11.73 -11.75
C LEU A 147 9.77 10.95 -10.73
N ALA A 148 10.41 10.44 -9.68
CA ALA A 148 9.75 9.72 -8.59
C ALA A 148 8.61 10.52 -7.96
N LEU A 149 8.79 11.83 -7.75
CA LEU A 149 7.73 12.70 -7.25
C LEU A 149 6.52 12.76 -8.19
N GLN A 150 6.74 12.91 -9.50
CA GLN A 150 5.66 12.98 -10.48
C GLN A 150 4.94 11.63 -10.63
N LEU A 151 5.69 10.53 -10.69
CA LEU A 151 5.12 9.19 -10.77
C LEU A 151 4.31 8.85 -9.51
N THR A 152 4.80 9.23 -8.33
CA THR A 152 4.06 9.04 -7.07
C THR A 152 2.77 9.85 -7.04
N ASP A 153 2.79 11.11 -7.48
CA ASP A 153 1.60 11.97 -7.55
C ASP A 153 0.53 11.39 -8.49
N ASN A 154 0.98 10.84 -9.63
CA ASN A 154 0.10 10.23 -10.63
C ASN A 154 -0.36 8.80 -10.28
N TYR A 155 0.26 8.13 -9.31
CA TYR A 155 0.09 6.70 -9.04
C TYR A 155 -1.36 6.30 -8.70
N HIS A 156 -2.15 7.22 -8.17
CA HIS A 156 -3.56 6.99 -7.88
C HIS A 156 -4.37 6.51 -9.09
N ASN A 157 -3.98 6.92 -10.31
CA ASN A 157 -4.63 6.48 -11.54
C ASN A 157 -4.45 4.97 -11.75
N GLU A 158 -3.21 4.49 -11.68
CA GLU A 158 -2.89 3.07 -11.79
C GLU A 158 -3.48 2.27 -10.63
N LEU A 159 -3.34 2.79 -9.40
CA LEU A 159 -3.83 2.11 -8.19
C LEU A 159 -5.32 1.80 -8.28
N ILE A 160 -6.14 2.80 -8.58
CA ILE A 160 -7.60 2.70 -8.54
C ILE A 160 -8.14 1.96 -9.76
N ASN A 161 -7.59 2.21 -10.94
CA ASN A 161 -8.21 1.74 -12.19
C ASN A 161 -7.63 0.41 -12.69
N ASP A 162 -6.42 0.04 -12.27
CA ASP A 162 -5.73 -1.14 -12.82
C ASP A 162 -5.32 -2.13 -11.71
N LEU A 163 -4.52 -1.69 -10.72
CA LEU A 163 -3.97 -2.59 -9.70
C LEU A 163 -5.04 -3.13 -8.74
N ILE A 164 -5.91 -2.28 -8.19
CA ILE A 164 -7.00 -2.73 -7.32
C ILE A 164 -7.89 -3.74 -8.07
N PRO A 165 -8.40 -3.45 -9.29
CA PRO A 165 -9.16 -4.44 -10.06
C PRO A 165 -8.41 -5.74 -10.35
N ALA A 166 -7.11 -5.69 -10.64
CA ALA A 166 -6.31 -6.89 -10.88
C ALA A 166 -6.15 -7.74 -9.61
N ALA A 167 -5.86 -7.09 -8.47
CA ALA A 167 -5.71 -7.76 -7.19
C ALA A 167 -7.04 -8.34 -6.69
N GLU A 168 -8.11 -7.55 -6.67
CA GLU A 168 -9.43 -7.96 -6.18
C GLU A 168 -10.18 -8.89 -7.16
N GLY A 169 -9.77 -8.92 -8.43
CA GLY A 169 -10.20 -9.93 -9.39
C GLY A 169 -9.52 -11.29 -9.21
N THR A 170 -8.39 -11.33 -8.50
CA THR A 170 -7.59 -12.54 -8.26
C THR A 170 -7.79 -13.08 -6.84
N TYR A 171 -7.85 -12.19 -5.86
CA TYR A 171 -8.01 -12.50 -4.43
C TYR A 171 -9.32 -11.92 -3.92
N ILE A 172 -9.96 -12.53 -2.93
CA ILE A 172 -11.26 -12.06 -2.42
C ILE A 172 -11.07 -11.07 -1.25
N PRO A 173 -11.24 -9.75 -1.45
CA PRO A 173 -11.14 -8.76 -0.38
C PRO A 173 -12.42 -8.67 0.44
N VAL A 174 -12.33 -8.14 1.67
CA VAL A 174 -13.47 -7.56 2.39
C VAL A 174 -13.77 -6.20 1.77
N LEU A 175 -14.97 -6.01 1.20
CA LEU A 175 -15.40 -4.71 0.68
C LEU A 175 -15.74 -3.74 1.84
N PRO A 176 -15.28 -2.48 1.80
CA PRO A 176 -15.54 -1.47 2.84
C PRO A 176 -16.99 -0.99 2.91
#